data_AF-A0A947A1Z8-F1
#
_entry.id   AF-A0A947A1Z8-F1
#
_cell.length_a   1.000
_cell.length_b   1.000
_cell.length_c   1.000
_cell.angle_alpha   90.00
_cell.angle_beta   90.00
_cell.angle_gamma   90.00
#
_symmetry.space_group_name_H-M   'P 1'
#
loop_
_entity.id
_entity.type
_entity.pdbx_description
1 polymer ?
#
loop_
_entity_poly.entity_id
_entity_poly.type
_entity_poly.pdbx_seq_one_letter_code
_entity_poly.pdbx_strand_id
1 'polypeptide(L)' 'MYRKSVKVSLILVYLVIIAGAVVRMTGSGMGCPDWPKCFGYYIPP' A
#
# COMPACT_ATOMS: atom_id res chain seq x y z
N MET A 1 -9.73 -2.35 25.43
CA MET A 1 -9.54 -3.04 24.13
C MET A 1 -9.46 -2.05 22.95
N TYR A 2 -10.44 -1.14 22.76
CA TYR A 2 -10.51 -0.20 21.62
C TYR A 2 -9.30 0.75 21.44
N ARG A 3 -8.77 1.32 22.53
CA ARG A 3 -7.67 2.32 22.47
C ARG A 3 -6.37 1.77 21.85
N LYS A 4 -6.11 0.46 21.94
CA LYS A 4 -4.94 -0.16 21.28
C LYS A 4 -5.20 -0.32 19.79
N SER A 5 -6.38 -0.82 19.39
CA SER A 5 -6.76 -0.96 17.99
C SER A 5 -6.74 0.37 17.23
N VAL A 6 -7.25 1.46 17.83
CA VAL A 6 -7.23 2.79 17.21
C VAL A 6 -5.80 3.28 16.96
N LYS A 7 -4.89 3.09 17.92
CA LYS A 7 -3.47 3.46 17.75
C LYS A 7 -2.83 2.67 16.61
N VAL A 8 -3.10 1.36 16.53
CA VAL A 8 -2.59 0.51 15.45
C VAL A 8 -3.16 0.94 14.10
N SER A 9 -4.45 1.22 14.01
CA SER A 9 -5.09 1.71 12.78
C SER A 9 -4.50 3.04 12.32
N LEU A 10 -4.27 4.00 13.23
CA LEU A 10 -3.64 5.27 12.89
C LEU A 10 -2.25 5.06 12.29
N ILE A 11 -1.42 4.23 12.93
CA ILE A 11 -0.08 3.92 12.44
C ILE A 11 -0.15 3.29 11.04
N LEU A 12 -1.03 2.31 10.83
CA LEU A 12 -1.21 1.66 9.53
C LEU A 12 -1.66 2.63 8.44
N VAL A 13 -2.63 3.51 8.74
CA VAL A 13 -3.10 4.52 7.79
C VAL A 13 -1.97 5.46 7.39
N TYR A 14 -1.17 5.94 8.34
CA TYR A 14 -0.01 6.78 8.02
C TYR A 14 1.03 6.07 7.16
N LEU A 15 1.30 4.78 7.41
CA LEU A 15 2.20 3.99 6.57
C LEU A 15 1.69 3.88 5.13
N VAL A 16 0.40 3.63 4.94
CA VAL A 16 -0.22 3.56 3.60
C VAL A 16 -0.16 4.91 2.88
N ILE A 17 -0.40 6.02 3.58
CA ILE A 17 -0.29 7.37 3.00
C ILE A 17 1.13 7.63 2.49
N ILE A 18 2.15 7.31 3.29
CA ILE A 18 3.55 7.51 2.91
C ILE A 18 3.90 6.62 1.70
N ALA A 19 3.53 5.33 1.73
CA ALA A 19 3.75 4.42 0.61
C ALA A 19 3.11 4.93 -0.69
N GLY A 20 1.86 5.40 -0.62
CA GLY A 20 1.16 6.00 -1.76
C GLY A 20 1.84 7.26 -2.29
N ALA A 21 2.33 8.13 -1.39
CA ALA A 21 3.08 9.32 -1.78
C ALA A 21 4.37 8.97 -2.51
N VAL A 22 5.12 7.97 -2.03
CA VAL A 22 6.34 7.47 -2.68
C VAL A 22 6.01 6.97 -4.09
N VAL A 23 5.02 6.09 -4.25
CA VAL A 23 4.58 5.55 -5.55
C VAL A 23 4.20 6.67 -6.52
N ARG A 24 3.53 7.73 -6.03
CA ARG A 24 3.12 8.88 -6.85
C ARG A 24 4.31 9.71 -7.31
N MET A 25 5.30 9.93 -6.45
CA MET A 25 6.50 10.70 -6.75
C MET A 25 7.49 9.95 -7.65
N THR A 26 7.59 8.63 -7.49
CA THR A 26 8.45 7.77 -8.34
C THR A 26 7.81 7.43 -9.69
N GLY A 27 6.56 7.84 -9.93
CA GLY A 27 5.83 7.50 -11.16
C GLY A 27 5.41 6.03 -11.24
N SER A 28 5.53 5.26 -10.15
CA SER A 28 5.26 3.81 -10.11
C SER A 28 3.76 3.45 -10.05
N GLY A 29 2.87 4.44 -10.12
CA GLY A 29 1.42 4.23 -10.00
C GLY A 29 0.79 3.35 -11.09
N MET A 30 1.48 3.14 -12.21
CA MET A 30 1.09 2.23 -13.30
C MET A 30 1.95 0.95 -13.33
N GLY A 31 2.67 0.65 -12.24
CA GLY A 31 3.60 -0.48 -12.19
C GLY A 31 2.93 -1.85 -12.33
N CYS A 32 1.72 -2.00 -11.81
CA CYS A 32 0.89 -3.20 -12.00
C CYS A 32 -0.39 -2.82 -12.74
N PRO A 33 -0.70 -3.49 -13.88
CA PRO A 33 -1.92 -3.22 -14.62
C PRO A 33 -3.17 -3.77 -13.92
N ASP A 34 -3.00 -4.77 -13.04
CA ASP A 34 -4.08 -5.53 -12.41
C ASP A 34 -3.82 -5.76 -10.92
N TRP A 35 -4.91 -6.04 -10.19
CA TRP A 35 -4.92 -6.49 -8.80
C TRP A 35 -6.06 -7.53 -8.67
N PRO A 36 -5.92 -8.66 -7.94
CA PRO A 36 -4.93 -9.01 -6.91
C PRO A 36 -3.64 -9.68 -7.41
N LYS A 37 -3.57 -10.01 -8.70
CA LYS A 37 -2.36 -10.47 -9.37
C LYS A 37 -1.77 -9.32 -10.16
N CYS A 38 -0.45 -9.19 -10.17
CA CYS A 38 0.27 -8.24 -11.00
C CYS A 38 0.92 -9.00 -12.16
N PHE A 39 0.60 -8.63 -13.40
CA PHE A 39 1.04 -9.35 -14.61
C PHE A 39 0.67 -10.86 -14.60
N GLY A 40 -0.45 -11.22 -13.95
CA GLY A 40 -0.87 -12.62 -13.81
C GLY A 40 -0.15 -13.42 -12.71
N TYR A 41 0.84 -12.83 -12.02
CA TYR A 41 1.58 -13.42 -10.91
C TYR A 41 1.15 -12.81 -9.57
N TYR A 42 1.12 -13.61 -8.49
CA TYR A 42 0.88 -13.09 -7.14
C TYR A 42 2.09 -12.36 -6.56
N ILE A 43 3.29 -12.78 -6.97
CA ILE A 43 4.57 -12.21 -6.55
C ILE A 43 5.39 -12.05 -7.84
N PRO A 44 5.34 -10.88 -8.50
CA PRO A 44 6.21 -10.59 -9.64
C PRO A 44 7.68 -10.58 -9.20
N PRO A 45 8.64 -10.87 -10.11
CA PRO A 45 10.07 -10.96 -9.80
C PRO A 45 10.71 -9.62 -9.42
#